data_AF-A0A7V1ULD6-F1
#
_entry.id   AF-A0A7V1ULD6-F1
#
_cell.length_a   1.000
_cell.length_b   1.000
_cell.length_c   1.000
_cell.angle_alpha   90.00
_cell.angle_beta   90.00
_cell.angle_gamma   90.00
#
_symmetry.space_group_name_H-M   'P 1'
#
loop_
_entity.id
_entity.type
_entity.pdbx_description
1 polymer ?
#
loop_
_entity_poly.entity_id
_entity_poly.type
_entity_poly.pdbx_seq_one_letter_code
_entity_poly.pdbx_strand_id
1 'polypeptide(L)'
;MSRRKRQIIIAGALVVALVAFTGTAWMQARAVERKAQALRVGMTLPEVMAALDGWWMVNAHPLGRGTGRGRLQPGPEWNGYTGPGRDGAPGLYVLTPRTADDRETDLRKLSRAEFTRRLDALLSDGEPWTVYFSFRTIPTKRGVLVRFDGKGRVTALGGAAASQ
;
A
#
# COMPACT_ATOMS: atom_id res chain seq x y z
N MET A 1 9.71 -46.19 16.85
CA MET A 1 10.36 -45.41 15.77
C MET A 1 11.66 -44.80 16.31
N SER A 2 12.81 -44.99 15.63
CA SER A 2 14.11 -44.55 16.18
C SER A 2 14.31 -43.03 16.11
N ARG A 3 15.12 -42.46 17.01
CA ARG A 3 15.47 -41.02 17.04
C ARG A 3 15.95 -40.51 15.68
N ARG A 4 16.75 -41.30 14.97
CA ARG A 4 17.29 -41.00 13.63
C ARG A 4 16.18 -40.88 12.58
N LYS A 5 15.18 -41.78 12.58
CA LYS A 5 14.01 -41.71 11.68
C LYS A 5 13.15 -40.48 11.97
N ARG A 6 13.02 -40.07 13.24
CA ARG A 6 12.27 -38.86 13.63
C ARG A 6 12.96 -37.59 13.14
N GLN A 7 14.29 -37.50 13.25
CA GLN A 7 15.07 -36.35 12.79
C GLN A 7 15.01 -36.16 11.27
N ILE A 8 15.07 -37.25 10.49
CA ILE A 8 14.97 -37.19 9.02
C ILE A 8 13.59 -36.68 8.56
N ILE A 9 12.51 -37.12 9.20
CA ILE A 9 11.15 -36.66 8.87
C ILE A 9 10.98 -35.17 9.23
N ILE A 10 11.48 -34.73 10.39
CA ILE A 10 11.41 -33.32 10.80
C ILE A 10 12.24 -32.44 9.85
N ALA A 11 13.45 -32.86 9.49
CA ALA A 11 14.29 -32.14 8.55
C ALA A 11 13.64 -32.05 7.15
N GLY A 12 13.05 -33.15 6.66
CA GLY A 12 12.32 -33.15 5.38
C GLY A 12 11.11 -32.22 5.38
N ALA A 13 10.32 -32.22 6.46
CA ALA A 13 9.19 -31.31 6.61
C ALA A 13 9.63 -29.84 6.66
N LEU A 14 10.73 -29.53 7.34
CA LEU A 14 11.31 -28.18 7.38
C LEU A 14 11.79 -27.70 6.02
N VAL A 15 12.44 -28.56 5.23
CA VAL A 15 12.89 -28.21 3.87
C VAL A 15 11.71 -27.94 2.95
N VAL A 16 10.67 -28.78 2.99
CA VAL A 16 9.45 -28.57 2.18
C VAL A 16 8.74 -27.28 2.58
N ALA A 17 8.60 -27.02 3.89
CA ALA A 17 8.01 -25.78 4.38
C ALA A 17 8.80 -24.55 3.94
N LEU A 18 10.13 -24.60 3.99
CA LEU A 18 11.00 -23.51 3.58
C LEU A 18 10.90 -23.23 2.07
N VAL A 19 10.91 -24.26 1.23
CA VAL A 19 10.80 -24.12 -0.23
C VAL A 19 9.41 -23.61 -0.64
N ALA A 20 8.35 -24.13 -0.03
CA ALA A 20 7.00 -23.63 -0.25
C ALA A 20 6.85 -22.15 0.18
N PHE A 21 7.48 -21.78 1.29
CA PHE A 21 7.48 -20.42 1.82
C PHE A 21 8.25 -19.43 0.93
N THR A 22 9.45 -19.78 0.49
CA THR A 22 10.23 -18.90 -0.41
C THR A 22 9.62 -18.79 -1.79
N GLY A 23 9.04 -19.88 -2.32
CA GLY A 23 8.34 -19.87 -3.60
C GLY A 23 7.11 -18.94 -3.60
N THR A 24 6.28 -19.02 -2.57
CA THR A 24 5.09 -18.15 -2.43
C THR A 24 5.47 -16.67 -2.24
N ALA A 25 6.49 -16.39 -1.41
CA ALA A 25 7.02 -15.04 -1.22
C ALA A 25 7.50 -14.41 -2.54
N TRP A 26 8.21 -15.18 -3.36
CA TRP A 26 8.73 -14.70 -4.64
C TRP A 26 7.66 -14.51 -5.72
N MET A 27 6.64 -15.36 -5.76
CA MET A 27 5.51 -15.16 -6.68
C MET A 27 4.72 -13.90 -6.32
N GLN A 28 4.53 -13.63 -5.02
CA GLN A 28 3.86 -12.44 -4.54
C GLN A 28 4.68 -11.16 -4.81
N ALA A 29 5.99 -11.23 -4.63
CA ALA A 29 6.93 -10.17 -5.02
C ALA A 29 6.76 -9.74 -6.47
N ARG A 30 6.79 -10.71 -7.39
CA ARG A 30 6.59 -10.47 -8.83
C ARG A 30 5.19 -9.95 -9.16
N ALA A 31 4.17 -10.35 -8.40
CA ALA A 31 2.83 -9.81 -8.59
C ALA A 31 2.76 -8.30 -8.29
N VAL A 32 3.42 -7.85 -7.22
CA VAL A 32 3.51 -6.41 -6.89
C VAL A 32 4.35 -5.66 -7.92
N GLU A 33 5.47 -6.24 -8.39
CA GLU A 33 6.29 -5.65 -9.44
C GLU A 33 5.52 -5.47 -10.76
N ARG A 34 4.75 -6.47 -11.18
CA ARG A 34 3.88 -6.35 -12.37
C ARG A 34 2.83 -5.25 -12.23
N LYS A 35 2.26 -5.09 -11.04
CA LYS A 35 1.34 -3.98 -10.74
C LYS A 35 2.03 -2.62 -10.83
N ALA A 36 3.24 -2.49 -10.28
CA ALA A 36 4.04 -1.28 -10.40
C ALA A 36 4.40 -0.95 -11.87
N GLN A 37 4.72 -1.98 -12.68
CA GLN A 37 5.02 -1.82 -14.11
C GLN A 37 3.83 -1.34 -14.95
N ALA A 38 2.60 -1.56 -14.49
CA ALA A 38 1.40 -1.07 -15.16
C ALA A 38 1.20 0.44 -14.99
N LEU A 39 1.88 1.06 -14.03
CA LEU A 39 1.76 2.50 -13.78
C LEU A 39 2.53 3.34 -14.79
N ARG A 40 2.01 4.54 -15.07
CA ARG A 40 2.60 5.52 -15.98
C ARG A 40 2.44 6.94 -15.41
N VAL A 41 3.38 7.81 -15.75
CA VAL A 41 3.28 9.26 -15.51
C VAL A 41 2.04 9.78 -16.24
N GLY A 42 1.32 10.71 -15.61
CA GLY A 42 0.08 11.30 -16.12
C GLY A 42 -1.20 10.54 -15.74
N MET A 43 -1.10 9.34 -15.16
CA MET A 43 -2.27 8.61 -14.64
C MET A 43 -2.97 9.39 -13.52
N THR A 44 -4.28 9.23 -13.45
CA THR A 44 -5.17 9.70 -12.38
C THR A 44 -5.26 8.67 -11.25
N LEU A 45 -5.77 9.07 -10.08
CA LEU A 45 -5.98 8.12 -8.99
C LEU A 45 -6.88 6.94 -9.36
N PRO A 46 -8.03 7.08 -10.05
CA PRO A 46 -8.85 5.93 -10.45
C PRO A 46 -8.08 4.91 -11.30
N GLU A 47 -7.23 5.37 -12.22
CA GLU A 47 -6.40 4.50 -13.06
C GLU A 47 -5.34 3.76 -12.22
N VAL A 48 -4.68 4.48 -11.30
CA VAL A 48 -3.72 3.88 -10.35
C VAL A 48 -4.41 2.83 -9.47
N MET A 49 -5.60 3.14 -8.95
CA MET A 49 -6.38 2.24 -8.09
C MET A 49 -6.85 0.98 -8.82
N ALA A 50 -7.12 1.07 -10.12
CA ALA A 50 -7.43 -0.09 -10.97
C ALA A 50 -6.18 -0.94 -11.23
N ALA A 51 -5.05 -0.32 -11.58
CA ALA A 51 -3.78 -1.02 -11.79
C ALA A 51 -3.26 -1.71 -10.51
N LEU A 52 -3.42 -1.05 -9.37
CA LEU A 52 -2.98 -1.51 -8.06
C LEU A 52 -4.06 -2.24 -7.26
N ASP A 53 -5.11 -2.77 -7.91
CA ASP A 53 -6.20 -3.44 -7.20
C ASP A 53 -5.71 -4.54 -6.23
N GLY A 54 -6.36 -4.67 -5.07
CA GLY A 54 -5.94 -5.62 -4.02
C GLY A 54 -4.86 -5.11 -3.06
N TRP A 55 -4.56 -3.81 -3.05
CA TRP A 55 -3.85 -3.17 -1.93
C TRP A 55 -4.65 -3.39 -0.62
N TRP A 56 -4.00 -3.31 0.55
CA TRP A 56 -4.65 -3.43 1.88
C TRP A 56 -4.54 -2.16 2.73
N MET A 57 -3.54 -1.33 2.45
CA MET A 57 -3.30 -0.06 3.10
C MET A 57 -2.77 0.96 2.09
N VAL A 58 -3.13 2.22 2.28
CA VAL A 58 -2.43 3.36 1.69
C VAL A 58 -1.95 4.31 2.79
N ASN A 59 -0.79 4.94 2.59
CA ASN A 59 -0.35 6.08 3.40
C ASN A 59 -0.02 7.24 2.45
N ALA A 60 -0.64 8.40 2.66
CA ALA A 60 -0.48 9.59 1.83
C ALA A 60 0.19 10.71 2.64
N HIS A 61 1.31 11.20 2.11
CA HIS A 61 2.16 12.21 2.73
C HIS A 61 2.27 13.43 1.80
N PRO A 62 1.95 14.65 2.26
CA PRO A 62 2.14 15.85 1.46
C PRO A 62 3.63 16.25 1.45
N LEU A 63 4.08 16.86 0.35
CA LEU A 63 5.49 17.22 0.16
C LEU A 63 5.83 18.68 0.51
N GLY A 64 4.81 19.51 0.74
CA GLY A 64 4.89 20.95 0.98
C GLY A 64 4.80 21.80 -0.31
N ARG A 65 3.90 22.79 -0.34
CA ARG A 65 3.72 23.74 -1.44
C ARG A 65 5.01 24.51 -1.73
N GLY A 66 5.53 24.43 -2.95
CA GLY A 66 6.64 25.28 -3.40
C GLY A 66 7.95 25.01 -2.66
N THR A 67 8.58 23.86 -2.93
CA THR A 67 9.85 23.37 -2.35
C THR A 67 11.08 24.24 -2.65
N GLY A 68 11.02 25.53 -2.29
CA GLY A 68 12.06 26.54 -2.46
C GLY A 68 11.88 27.66 -1.44
N ARG A 69 12.53 27.51 -0.27
CA ARG A 69 12.74 28.53 0.79
C ARG A 69 11.51 28.97 1.60
N GLY A 70 11.43 28.42 2.81
CA GLY A 70 10.50 28.77 3.88
C GLY A 70 10.12 27.49 4.62
N ARG A 71 9.92 27.51 5.95
CA ARG A 71 9.44 26.33 6.69
C ARG A 71 8.03 25.99 6.20
N LEU A 72 7.94 25.15 5.17
CA LEU A 72 6.70 24.54 4.74
C LEU A 72 6.25 23.64 5.87
N GLN A 73 5.11 23.96 6.47
CA GLN A 73 4.41 22.98 7.29
C GLN A 73 3.69 22.07 6.31
N PRO A 74 4.11 20.81 6.14
CA PRO A 74 3.36 19.86 5.34
C PRO A 74 1.94 19.74 5.92
N GLY A 75 0.94 19.53 5.06
CA GLY A 75 -0.42 19.21 5.49
C GLY A 75 -0.46 17.92 6.33
N PRO A 76 -1.62 17.59 6.92
CA PRO A 76 -1.75 16.34 7.68
C PRO A 76 -1.53 15.12 6.77
N GLU A 77 -0.87 14.09 7.31
CA GLU A 77 -0.76 12.79 6.65
C GLU A 77 -2.10 12.04 6.70
N TRP A 78 -2.32 11.11 5.79
CA TRP A 78 -3.57 10.33 5.71
C TRP A 78 -3.31 8.85 5.56
N ASN A 79 -4.01 8.03 6.34
CA ASN A 79 -3.98 6.57 6.23
C ASN A 79 -5.30 6.06 5.66
N GLY A 80 -5.19 5.08 4.76
CA GLY A 80 -6.33 4.37 4.22
C GLY A 80 -6.18 2.87 4.36
N TYR A 81 -7.30 2.17 4.58
CA TYR A 81 -7.31 0.73 4.81
C TYR A 81 -8.36 0.06 3.93
N THR A 82 -8.10 -1.18 3.54
CA THR A 82 -9.11 -2.07 2.97
C THR A 82 -8.94 -3.47 3.55
N GLY A 83 -10.05 -4.06 3.98
CA GLY A 83 -10.09 -5.40 4.55
C GLY A 83 -11.39 -6.12 4.21
N PRO A 84 -11.47 -7.44 4.41
CA PRO A 84 -12.72 -8.16 4.23
C PRO A 84 -13.80 -7.57 5.15
N GLY A 85 -14.99 -7.32 4.61
CA GLY A 85 -16.14 -6.95 5.43
C GLY A 85 -16.51 -8.06 6.41
N ARG A 86 -17.37 -7.74 7.40
CA ARG A 86 -17.76 -8.66 8.50
C ARG A 86 -18.30 -10.01 8.01
N ASP A 87 -18.76 -10.09 6.77
CA ASP A 87 -19.41 -11.26 6.17
C ASP A 87 -18.80 -11.68 4.82
N GLY A 88 -17.51 -11.37 4.57
CA GLY A 88 -16.86 -11.65 3.28
C GLY A 88 -17.28 -10.72 2.14
N ALA A 89 -18.15 -9.74 2.42
CA ALA A 89 -18.54 -8.66 1.51
C ALA A 89 -17.33 -7.76 1.14
N PRO A 90 -17.37 -7.09 -0.03
CA PRO A 90 -16.28 -6.23 -0.49
C PRO A 90 -15.97 -5.12 0.52
N GLY A 91 -14.72 -5.13 1.00
CA GLY A 91 -13.93 -3.98 1.47
C GLY A 91 -14.53 -3.08 2.54
N LEU A 92 -14.08 -3.21 3.79
CA LEU A 92 -14.14 -2.11 4.75
C LEU A 92 -13.11 -1.06 4.35
N TYR A 93 -13.54 0.09 3.83
CA TYR A 93 -12.65 1.21 3.51
C TYR A 93 -12.66 2.24 4.63
N VAL A 94 -11.50 2.78 4.99
CA VAL A 94 -11.35 3.90 5.92
C VAL A 94 -10.33 4.84 5.32
N LEU A 95 -10.52 6.16 5.44
CA LEU A 95 -9.52 7.18 5.09
C LEU A 95 -9.55 8.24 6.18
N THR A 96 -8.48 8.31 6.97
CA THR A 96 -8.39 9.14 8.18
C THR A 96 -7.14 10.01 8.14
N PRO A 97 -7.21 11.27 8.60
CA PRO A 97 -6.01 12.04 8.84
C PRO A 97 -5.27 11.49 10.07
N ARG A 98 -3.95 11.67 10.09
CA ARG A 98 -3.10 11.49 11.25
C ARG A 98 -2.82 12.84 11.90
N THR A 99 -2.82 12.85 13.21
CA THR A 99 -2.43 13.98 14.04
C THR A 99 -0.91 14.03 14.21
N ALA A 100 -0.38 15.13 14.76
CA ALA A 100 1.05 15.29 15.02
C ALA A 100 1.59 14.30 16.07
N ASP A 101 0.74 13.76 16.95
CA ASP A 101 1.04 12.68 17.90
C ASP A 101 0.72 11.29 17.33
N ASP A 102 0.59 11.20 16.00
CA ASP A 102 0.46 9.96 15.24
C ASP A 102 -0.86 9.19 15.44
N ARG A 103 -1.89 9.86 15.95
CA ARG A 103 -3.22 9.26 16.16
C ARG A 103 -4.15 9.52 14.99
N GLU A 104 -4.94 8.50 14.65
CA GLU A 104 -6.00 8.57 13.64
C GLU A 104 -7.31 9.10 14.27
N THR A 105 -7.96 10.07 13.62
CA THR A 105 -9.10 10.80 14.21
C THR A 105 -10.45 10.61 13.52
N ASP A 106 -10.51 9.92 12.37
CA ASP A 106 -11.75 9.65 11.62
C ASP A 106 -11.81 8.22 11.04
N LEU A 107 -12.15 7.23 11.88
CA LEU A 107 -12.20 5.81 11.51
C LEU A 107 -13.52 5.38 10.85
N ARG A 108 -14.25 6.30 10.21
CA ARG A 108 -15.53 5.99 9.56
C ARG A 108 -15.34 5.03 8.39
N LYS A 109 -16.22 4.02 8.34
CA LYS A 109 -16.30 3.07 7.22
C LYS A 109 -16.88 3.78 6.00
N LEU A 110 -16.24 3.59 4.85
CA LEU A 110 -16.57 4.18 3.56
C LEU A 110 -16.87 3.07 2.55
N SER A 111 -17.60 3.43 1.49
CA SER A 111 -17.61 2.63 0.26
C SER A 111 -16.29 2.81 -0.50
N ARG A 112 -15.96 1.88 -1.41
CA ARG A 112 -14.79 2.03 -2.30
C ARG A 112 -14.85 3.33 -3.10
N ALA A 113 -16.03 3.65 -3.64
CA ALA A 113 -16.23 4.84 -4.46
C ALA A 113 -16.01 6.13 -3.65
N GLU A 114 -16.53 6.17 -2.41
CA GLU A 114 -16.33 7.33 -1.55
C GLU A 114 -14.88 7.47 -1.09
N PHE A 115 -14.23 6.36 -0.74
CA PHE A 115 -12.80 6.35 -0.44
C PHE A 115 -11.99 6.95 -1.60
N THR A 116 -12.19 6.44 -2.82
CA THR A 116 -11.48 6.92 -4.01
C THR A 116 -11.75 8.39 -4.27
N ARG A 117 -13.01 8.83 -4.16
CA ARG A 117 -13.38 10.24 -4.35
C ARG A 117 -12.70 11.16 -3.33
N ARG A 118 -12.65 10.76 -2.05
CA ARG A 118 -12.01 11.57 -1.00
C ARG A 118 -10.50 11.64 -1.16
N LEU A 119 -9.86 10.51 -1.49
CA LEU A 119 -8.43 10.48 -1.76
C LEU A 119 -8.09 11.29 -3.03
N ASP A 120 -8.89 11.22 -4.09
CA ASP A 120 -8.67 11.99 -5.32
C ASP A 120 -8.74 13.50 -5.07
N ALA A 121 -9.73 13.93 -4.27
CA ALA A 121 -9.86 15.32 -3.84
C ALA A 121 -8.64 15.79 -3.02
N LEU A 122 -8.13 14.93 -2.13
CA LEU A 122 -6.90 15.21 -1.37
C LEU A 122 -5.70 15.40 -2.30
N LEU A 123 -5.50 14.49 -3.27
CA LEU A 123 -4.35 14.53 -4.19
C LEU A 123 -4.43 15.65 -5.24
N SER A 124 -5.56 16.36 -5.29
CA SER A 124 -5.87 17.43 -6.24
C SER A 124 -6.03 18.81 -5.57
N ASP A 125 -5.58 18.96 -4.32
CA ASP A 125 -5.72 20.17 -3.50
C ASP A 125 -4.65 21.25 -3.78
N GLY A 126 -3.82 21.05 -4.81
CA GLY A 126 -2.70 21.91 -5.20
C GLY A 126 -1.38 21.61 -4.47
N GLU A 127 -1.37 20.69 -3.50
CA GLU A 127 -0.17 20.20 -2.82
C GLU A 127 0.34 18.93 -3.53
N PRO A 128 1.65 18.79 -3.86
CA PRO A 128 2.17 17.51 -4.32
C PRO A 128 2.15 16.45 -3.21
N TRP A 129 1.76 15.23 -3.54
CA TRP A 129 1.61 14.14 -2.58
C TRP A 129 2.45 12.93 -2.96
N THR A 130 2.83 12.14 -1.96
CA THR A 130 3.36 10.79 -2.14
C THR A 130 2.43 9.79 -1.47
N VAL A 131 2.01 8.76 -2.20
CA VAL A 131 1.09 7.73 -1.72
C VAL A 131 1.78 6.37 -1.81
N TYR A 132 1.89 5.67 -0.68
CA TYR A 132 2.38 4.30 -0.61
C TYR A 132 1.22 3.31 -0.57
N PHE A 133 1.09 2.47 -1.59
CA PHE A 133 0.11 1.38 -1.66
C PHE A 133 0.74 0.09 -1.19
N SER A 134 0.33 -0.41 -0.04
CA SER A 134 0.82 -1.68 0.51
C SER A 134 -0.08 -2.85 0.10
N PHE A 135 0.53 -4.03 -0.11
CA PHE A 135 -0.12 -5.31 -0.42
C PHE A 135 0.14 -6.32 0.69
N ARG A 136 -0.91 -7.07 1.09
CA ARG A 136 -0.82 -8.04 2.18
C ARG A 136 -0.22 -9.32 1.62
N THR A 137 1.07 -9.28 1.36
CA THR A 137 1.83 -10.43 0.88
C THR A 137 2.44 -11.15 2.08
N ILE A 138 2.12 -12.42 2.27
CA ILE A 138 2.75 -13.26 3.30
C ILE A 138 3.98 -13.87 2.64
N PRO A 139 5.21 -13.60 3.12
CA PRO A 139 5.57 -13.10 4.45
C PRO A 139 6.07 -11.65 4.52
N THR A 140 6.26 -10.97 3.39
CA THR A 140 6.82 -9.61 3.35
C THR A 140 5.73 -8.58 3.09
N LYS A 141 5.61 -7.52 3.89
CA LYS A 141 4.84 -6.35 3.47
C LYS A 141 5.57 -5.69 2.29
N ARG A 142 4.95 -5.65 1.11
CA ARG A 142 5.47 -4.97 -0.09
C ARG A 142 4.49 -3.93 -0.56
N GLY A 143 4.99 -2.91 -1.24
CA GLY A 143 4.13 -1.86 -1.75
C GLY A 143 4.74 -1.06 -2.87
N VAL A 144 3.95 -0.16 -3.42
CA VAL A 144 4.30 0.71 -4.55
C VAL A 144 4.15 2.15 -4.09
N LEU A 145 5.19 2.95 -4.31
CA LEU A 145 5.20 4.36 -4.00
C LEU A 145 4.86 5.17 -5.25
N VAL A 146 3.89 6.07 -5.16
CA VAL A 146 3.41 6.87 -6.29
C VAL A 146 3.38 8.35 -5.90
N ARG A 147 3.98 9.22 -6.72
CA ARG A 147 3.98 10.67 -6.49
C ARG A 147 2.97 11.37 -7.39
N PHE A 148 2.22 12.31 -6.83
CA PHE A 148 1.20 13.14 -7.51
C PHE A 148 1.59 14.63 -7.50
N ASP A 149 1.22 15.37 -8.55
CA ASP A 149 1.56 16.79 -8.77
C ASP A 149 0.65 17.81 -8.06
N GLY A 150 -0.30 17.37 -7.24
CA GLY A 150 -1.31 18.25 -6.64
C GLY A 150 -2.46 18.62 -7.57
N LYS A 151 -2.47 18.11 -8.81
CA LYS A 151 -3.64 18.09 -9.72
C LYS A 151 -4.19 16.66 -9.87
N GLY A 152 -3.82 15.77 -8.95
CA GLY A 152 -4.20 14.36 -9.01
C GLY A 152 -3.49 13.54 -10.09
N ARG A 153 -2.36 14.02 -10.66
CA ARG A 153 -1.63 13.31 -11.73
C ARG A 153 -0.32 12.73 -11.25
N VAL A 154 -0.05 11.47 -11.64
CA VAL A 154 1.22 10.80 -11.33
C VAL A 154 2.39 11.52 -12.00
N THR A 155 3.44 11.81 -11.23
CA THR A 155 4.69 12.43 -11.71
C THR A 155 5.92 11.56 -11.58
N ALA A 156 5.92 10.66 -10.60
CA ALA A 156 7.02 9.73 -10.39
C ALA A 156 6.52 8.43 -9.77
N LEU A 157 7.24 7.35 -10.03
CA LEU A 157 6.99 6.01 -9.51
C LEU A 157 8.22 5.59 -8.71
N GLY A 158 8.03 5.28 -7.43
CA GLY A 158 9.02 4.53 -6.66
C GLY A 158 8.80 3.04 -6.88
N GLY A 159 9.88 2.28 -7.10
CA GLY A 159 9.82 0.84 -7.34
C GLY A 159 9.15 0.06 -6.20
N ALA A 160 8.83 -1.21 -6.45
CA ALA A 160 8.25 -2.10 -5.43
C ALA A 160 9.23 -2.22 -4.24
N ALA A 161 8.91 -1.57 -3.13
CA ALA A 161 9.73 -1.57 -1.93
C ALA A 161 9.10 -2.49 -0.88
N ALA A 162 9.92 -3.35 -0.27
CA ALA A 162 9.54 -4.02 0.97
C ALA A 162 9.43 -2.96 2.08
N SER A 163 8.29 -2.85 2.75
CA SER A 163 8.22 -2.09 3.99
C SER A 163 8.85 -2.94 5.08
N GLN A 164 9.81 -2.37 5.80
CA GLN A 164 10.48 -3.00 6.96
C GLN A 164 9.46 -3.38 8.05
#